data_AF-A0A931HSE2-F1
#
_entry.id   AF-A0A931HSE2-F1
#
_cell.length_a   1.000
_cell.length_b   1.000
_cell.length_c   1.000
_cell.angle_alpha   90.00
_cell.angle_beta   90.00
_cell.angle_gamma   90.00
#
_symmetry.space_group_name_H-M   'P 1'
#
loop_
_entity.id
_entity.type
_entity.pdbx_description
1 polymer ?
#
loop_
_entity_poly.entity_id
_entity_poly.type
_entity_poly.pdbx_seq_one_letter_code
_entity_poly.pdbx_strand_id
1 'polypeptide(L)'
;MSKYIKILLLLLFLGAFGFSGGGYFLLFFIVPFEEWLVEIGRKQSEIDSTLKYFVFGWGLFGLLVTYFFYRWVVRKDKKALSYSITAFFLVNAGIVFYLFSNTNSALVALSQGEVQEATEQITFGPYPQKDDLLKLKEEGYDGVITLLNPTIVFENQLLKEEKVNGEEVGLSIHSYPMLPWVGDNKESLDGILNLVKENEGKKYYVHCYLGKHRVDYVKKLLVSATGIKAEKHAELLDDDFERGMVFTYDDSRIVLGPYPTDPEWFSLLRHEIKEIVTLLDSDSSLYEKEKKVAEENGIQFTPIDELAFSKDDIEQLAEYVQKTDHKIFLHGFDIGDRMLKLNVILNKGLSPIQENQLPASVTNVAYWLAVGNANLEPAALNKAGISNTVSYGTAPYADIVMNDDSIGEVYRVAQSIHSLKETTYVKEEGQLNQTSLLMNMLNGFEYGIDESLDGTKVESGEINVISGNRKRFLGPVLNEVEWENHLLSNGVEHVVMVYAASVHTEEMKKQTEQLAGRFNLTFSKIDMVKGYEDELVKELTANDRTTYVITVEELKDLVREVFK
;
A
#
# COMPACT_ATOMS: atom_id res chain seq x y z
N MET A 1 -53.22 -1.32 -9.58
CA MET A 1 -52.41 -2.57 -9.49
C MET A 1 -52.50 -3.11 -8.08
N SER A 2 -52.49 -4.43 -7.89
CA SER A 2 -52.39 -5.02 -6.54
C SER A 2 -51.07 -4.61 -5.89
N LYS A 3 -51.01 -4.60 -4.54
CA LYS A 3 -49.79 -4.26 -3.79
C LYS A 3 -48.60 -5.14 -4.21
N TYR A 4 -48.84 -6.43 -4.43
CA TYR A 4 -47.83 -7.39 -4.88
C TYR A 4 -47.27 -7.08 -6.26
N ILE A 5 -48.12 -6.72 -7.24
CA ILE A 5 -47.65 -6.34 -8.58
C ILE A 5 -46.78 -5.08 -8.52
N LYS A 6 -47.15 -4.10 -7.67
CA LYS A 6 -46.34 -2.89 -7.50
C LYS A 6 -44.95 -3.19 -6.93
N ILE A 7 -44.86 -4.10 -5.97
CA ILE A 7 -43.58 -4.53 -5.38
C ILE A 7 -42.75 -5.31 -6.42
N LEU A 8 -43.37 -6.23 -7.14
CA LEU A 8 -42.70 -7.00 -8.19
C LEU A 8 -42.10 -6.09 -9.27
N LEU A 9 -42.87 -5.13 -9.77
CA LEU A 9 -42.39 -4.17 -10.78
C LEU A 9 -41.22 -3.33 -10.27
N LEU A 10 -41.24 -2.97 -8.99
CA LEU A 10 -40.15 -2.21 -8.37
C LEU A 10 -38.87 -3.04 -8.29
N LEU A 11 -38.96 -4.31 -7.87
CA LEU A 11 -37.82 -5.21 -7.78
C LEU A 11 -37.24 -5.53 -9.16
N LEU A 12 -38.10 -5.82 -10.14
CA LEU A 12 -37.67 -6.07 -11.52
C LEU A 12 -37.00 -4.84 -12.13
N PHE A 13 -37.57 -3.65 -11.91
CA PHE A 13 -36.98 -2.41 -12.37
C PHE A 13 -35.63 -2.15 -11.70
N LEU A 14 -35.55 -2.23 -10.36
CA LEU A 14 -34.31 -1.99 -9.62
C LEU A 14 -33.19 -2.94 -10.07
N GLY A 15 -33.50 -4.24 -10.19
CA GLY A 15 -32.53 -5.24 -10.64
C GLY A 15 -32.08 -5.00 -12.09
N ALA A 16 -33.03 -4.80 -13.01
CA ALA A 16 -32.71 -4.60 -14.42
C ALA A 16 -31.99 -3.28 -14.69
N PHE A 17 -32.41 -2.18 -14.05
CA PHE A 17 -31.75 -0.89 -14.12
C PHE A 17 -30.35 -0.96 -13.51
N GLY A 18 -30.23 -1.53 -12.31
CA GLY A 18 -28.96 -1.64 -11.60
C GLY A 18 -27.94 -2.46 -12.38
N PHE A 19 -28.36 -3.59 -12.96
CA PHE A 19 -27.51 -4.45 -13.78
C PHE A 19 -27.15 -3.79 -15.12
N SER A 20 -28.14 -3.36 -15.92
CA SER A 20 -27.87 -2.80 -17.25
C SER A 20 -27.11 -1.47 -17.17
N GLY A 21 -27.57 -0.56 -16.32
CA GLY A 21 -26.90 0.70 -16.11
C GLY A 21 -25.52 0.51 -15.49
N GLY A 22 -25.36 -0.43 -14.54
CA GLY A 22 -24.07 -0.72 -13.92
C GLY A 22 -23.08 -1.32 -14.91
N GLY A 23 -23.54 -2.19 -15.79
CA GLY A 23 -22.72 -2.75 -16.87
C GLY A 23 -22.23 -1.70 -17.86
N TYR A 24 -23.12 -0.79 -18.30
CA TYR A 24 -22.70 0.33 -19.14
C TYR A 24 -21.77 1.30 -18.40
N PHE A 25 -22.07 1.60 -17.15
CA PHE A 25 -21.22 2.46 -16.32
C PHE A 25 -19.82 1.86 -16.15
N LEU A 26 -19.73 0.54 -15.95
CA LEU A 26 -18.46 -0.15 -15.86
C LEU A 26 -17.66 -0.03 -17.17
N LEU A 27 -18.26 -0.39 -18.31
CA LEU A 27 -17.57 -0.43 -19.60
C LEU A 27 -17.21 0.96 -20.15
N PHE A 28 -18.11 1.93 -20.04
CA PHE A 28 -17.94 3.23 -20.68
C PHE A 28 -17.31 4.28 -19.78
N PHE A 29 -17.29 4.04 -18.47
CA PHE A 29 -16.81 5.03 -17.52
C PHE A 29 -15.73 4.44 -16.63
N ILE A 30 -16.02 3.38 -15.87
CA ILE A 30 -15.06 2.84 -14.89
C ILE A 30 -13.77 2.37 -15.56
N VAL A 31 -13.84 1.49 -16.57
CA VAL A 31 -12.64 0.91 -17.18
C VAL A 31 -11.77 1.98 -17.88
N PRO A 32 -12.32 2.84 -18.77
CA PRO A 32 -11.51 3.89 -19.38
C PRO A 32 -10.97 4.89 -18.36
N PHE A 33 -11.71 5.13 -17.28
CA PHE A 33 -11.27 6.02 -16.21
C PHE A 33 -10.14 5.40 -15.39
N GLU A 34 -10.22 4.11 -15.07
CA GLU A 34 -9.14 3.36 -14.42
C GLU A 34 -7.86 3.38 -15.28
N GLU A 35 -7.97 3.07 -16.58
CA GLU A 35 -6.85 3.14 -17.51
C GLU A 35 -6.24 4.54 -17.56
N TRP A 36 -7.08 5.56 -17.62
CA TRP A 36 -6.62 6.95 -17.56
C TRP A 36 -5.90 7.29 -16.24
N LEU A 37 -6.37 6.78 -15.10
CA LEU A 37 -5.70 6.96 -13.81
C LEU A 37 -4.33 6.27 -13.78
N VAL A 38 -4.23 5.06 -14.33
CA VAL A 38 -2.94 4.34 -14.47
C VAL A 38 -1.97 5.11 -15.37
N GLU A 39 -2.45 5.63 -16.50
CA GLU A 39 -1.62 6.39 -17.45
C GLU A 39 -1.04 7.68 -16.85
N ILE A 40 -1.76 8.32 -15.92
CA ILE A 40 -1.25 9.49 -15.20
C ILE A 40 -0.40 9.12 -13.98
N GLY A 41 -0.12 7.83 -13.77
CA GLY A 41 0.77 7.34 -12.72
C GLY A 41 0.15 7.31 -11.32
N ARG A 42 -1.19 7.24 -11.22
CA ARG A 42 -1.86 7.10 -9.91
C ARG A 42 -1.55 5.74 -9.30
N LYS A 43 -1.37 5.72 -7.98
CA LYS A 43 -1.19 4.48 -7.21
C LYS A 43 -2.44 3.61 -7.28
N GLN A 44 -2.28 2.29 -7.18
CA GLN A 44 -3.41 1.36 -7.21
C GLN A 44 -4.40 1.62 -6.06
N SER A 45 -3.92 2.00 -4.88
CA SER A 45 -4.74 2.34 -3.71
C SER A 45 -5.68 3.53 -3.97
N GLU A 46 -5.18 4.59 -4.59
CA GLU A 46 -5.96 5.78 -4.97
C GLU A 46 -7.03 5.44 -6.01
N ILE A 47 -6.67 4.61 -6.99
CA ILE A 47 -7.58 4.11 -8.02
C ILE A 47 -8.71 3.33 -7.35
N ASP A 48 -8.38 2.33 -6.53
CA ASP A 48 -9.34 1.47 -5.85
C ASP A 48 -10.29 2.29 -4.94
N SER A 49 -9.75 3.26 -4.21
CA SER A 49 -10.52 4.19 -3.37
C SER A 49 -11.50 5.01 -4.21
N THR A 50 -11.06 5.57 -5.34
CA THR A 50 -11.91 6.34 -6.25
C THR A 50 -13.03 5.47 -6.85
N LEU A 51 -12.69 4.27 -7.32
CA LEU A 51 -13.66 3.34 -7.90
C LEU A 51 -14.71 2.89 -6.88
N LYS A 52 -14.34 2.72 -5.61
CA LYS A 52 -15.28 2.42 -4.51
C LYS A 52 -16.35 3.49 -4.35
N TYR A 53 -16.00 4.77 -4.46
CA TYR A 53 -16.98 5.86 -4.41
C TYR A 53 -17.93 5.84 -5.61
N PHE A 54 -17.45 5.48 -6.80
CA PHE A 54 -18.32 5.32 -7.96
C PHE A 54 -19.29 4.16 -7.81
N VAL A 55 -18.85 3.01 -7.29
CA VAL A 55 -19.73 1.87 -7.03
C VAL A 55 -20.79 2.24 -5.98
N PHE A 56 -20.39 2.89 -4.88
CA PHE A 56 -21.33 3.36 -3.86
C PHE A 56 -22.31 4.39 -4.42
N GLY A 57 -21.80 5.38 -5.16
CA GLY A 57 -22.59 6.40 -5.84
C GLY A 57 -23.59 5.80 -6.82
N TRP A 58 -23.19 4.78 -7.58
CA TRP A 58 -24.08 4.04 -8.48
C TRP A 58 -25.21 3.34 -7.71
N GLY A 59 -24.90 2.71 -6.57
CA GLY A 59 -25.90 2.10 -5.69
C GLY A 59 -26.94 3.12 -5.19
N LEU A 60 -26.48 4.27 -4.70
CA LEU A 60 -27.36 5.35 -4.23
C LEU A 60 -28.20 5.93 -5.37
N PHE A 61 -27.59 6.16 -6.53
CA PHE A 61 -28.29 6.62 -7.73
C PHE A 61 -29.39 5.64 -8.15
N GLY A 62 -29.10 4.33 -8.15
CA GLY A 62 -30.08 3.28 -8.43
C GLY A 62 -31.27 3.30 -7.47
N LEU A 63 -31.03 3.52 -6.17
CA LEU A 63 -32.10 3.67 -5.18
C LEU A 63 -32.96 4.93 -5.43
N LEU A 64 -32.33 6.07 -5.74
CA LEU A 64 -33.02 7.31 -6.05
C LEU A 64 -33.89 7.19 -7.31
N VAL A 65 -33.35 6.63 -8.39
CA VAL A 65 -34.09 6.40 -9.64
C VAL A 65 -35.28 5.47 -9.40
N THR A 66 -35.08 4.40 -8.62
CA THR A 66 -36.14 3.46 -8.24
C THR A 66 -37.21 4.14 -7.37
N TYR A 67 -36.82 5.00 -6.44
CA TYR A 67 -37.74 5.81 -5.64
C TYR A 67 -38.60 6.72 -6.51
N PHE A 68 -38.00 7.41 -7.48
CA PHE A 68 -38.72 8.28 -8.41
C PHE A 68 -39.65 7.51 -9.34
N PHE A 69 -39.20 6.37 -9.86
CA PHE A 69 -40.05 5.45 -10.62
C PHE A 69 -41.27 5.02 -9.80
N TYR A 70 -41.08 4.65 -8.53
CA TYR A 70 -42.18 4.34 -7.62
C TYR A 70 -43.11 5.55 -7.41
N ARG A 71 -42.55 6.69 -7.01
CA ARG A 71 -43.29 7.87 -6.57
C ARG A 71 -44.12 8.51 -7.67
N TRP A 72 -43.61 8.52 -8.90
CA TRP A 72 -44.22 9.23 -10.03
C TRP A 72 -44.96 8.32 -11.01
N VAL A 73 -44.58 7.04 -11.10
CA VAL A 73 -45.17 6.09 -12.06
C VAL A 73 -46.04 5.06 -11.35
N VAL A 74 -45.44 4.22 -10.48
CA VAL A 74 -46.12 3.06 -9.88
C VAL A 74 -47.20 3.50 -8.85
N ARG A 75 -46.89 4.46 -7.98
CA ARG A 75 -47.82 4.97 -6.95
C ARG A 75 -49.03 5.66 -7.56
N LYS A 76 -48.85 6.36 -8.69
CA LYS A 76 -49.93 7.02 -9.46
C LYS A 76 -50.73 6.04 -10.33
N ASP A 77 -50.49 4.73 -10.19
CA ASP A 77 -51.14 3.63 -10.93
C ASP A 77 -51.09 3.79 -12.47
N LYS A 78 -50.03 4.39 -13.00
CA LYS A 78 -49.79 4.51 -14.45
C LYS A 78 -49.33 3.16 -15.02
N LYS A 79 -50.27 2.21 -15.18
CA LYS A 79 -49.98 0.80 -15.52
C LYS A 79 -49.15 0.64 -16.79
N ALA A 80 -49.62 1.19 -17.91
CA ALA A 80 -48.96 1.06 -19.21
C ALA A 80 -47.52 1.58 -19.17
N LEU A 81 -47.32 2.75 -18.56
CA LEU A 81 -45.99 3.35 -18.41
C LEU A 81 -45.09 2.53 -17.49
N SER A 82 -45.62 2.00 -16.38
CA SER A 82 -44.86 1.15 -15.46
C SER A 82 -44.33 -0.09 -16.18
N TYR A 83 -45.21 -0.82 -16.90
CA TYR A 83 -44.81 -2.00 -17.65
C TYR A 83 -43.83 -1.68 -18.78
N SER A 84 -44.04 -0.58 -19.50
CA SER A 84 -43.18 -0.19 -20.62
C SER A 84 -41.76 0.13 -20.16
N ILE A 85 -41.61 0.89 -19.06
CA ILE A 85 -40.30 1.23 -18.49
C ILE A 85 -39.60 -0.03 -17.97
N THR A 86 -40.30 -0.87 -17.19
CA THR A 86 -39.71 -2.10 -16.67
C THR A 86 -39.30 -3.05 -17.80
N ALA A 87 -40.14 -3.23 -18.82
CA ALA A 87 -39.82 -4.05 -19.98
C ALA A 87 -38.61 -3.51 -20.75
N PHE A 88 -38.53 -2.19 -20.96
CA PHE A 88 -37.38 -1.56 -21.60
C PHE A 88 -36.06 -1.85 -20.86
N PHE A 89 -36.04 -1.74 -19.53
CA PHE A 89 -34.83 -2.05 -18.76
C PHE A 89 -34.51 -3.54 -18.72
N LEU A 90 -35.51 -4.43 -18.72
CA LEU A 90 -35.27 -5.87 -18.85
C LEU A 90 -34.66 -6.21 -20.22
N VAL A 91 -35.13 -5.60 -21.30
CA VAL A 91 -34.53 -5.75 -22.63
C VAL A 91 -33.10 -5.22 -22.63
N ASN A 92 -32.85 -4.03 -22.05
CA ASN A 92 -31.49 -3.48 -21.93
C ASN A 92 -30.57 -4.37 -21.09
N ALA A 93 -31.07 -4.95 -20.00
CA ALA A 93 -30.31 -5.93 -19.21
C ALA A 93 -29.94 -7.15 -20.06
N GLY A 94 -30.87 -7.64 -20.90
CA GLY A 94 -30.57 -8.67 -21.89
C GLY A 94 -29.49 -8.25 -22.89
N ILE A 95 -29.51 -7.01 -23.38
CA ILE A 95 -28.47 -6.46 -24.28
C ILE A 95 -27.12 -6.38 -23.59
N VAL A 96 -27.06 -5.83 -22.37
CA VAL A 96 -25.81 -5.73 -21.59
C VAL A 96 -25.25 -7.10 -21.26
N PHE A 97 -26.11 -8.04 -20.86
CA PHE A 97 -25.71 -9.43 -20.66
C PHE A 97 -25.12 -10.02 -21.95
N TYR A 98 -25.79 -9.81 -23.09
CA TYR A 98 -25.29 -10.23 -24.39
C TYR A 98 -23.93 -9.60 -24.73
N LEU A 99 -23.70 -8.32 -24.42
CA LEU A 99 -22.40 -7.66 -24.61
C LEU A 99 -21.30 -8.31 -23.76
N PHE A 100 -21.56 -8.58 -22.47
CA PHE A 100 -20.58 -9.27 -21.63
C PHE A 100 -20.31 -10.71 -22.08
N SER A 101 -21.34 -11.39 -22.59
CA SER A 101 -21.22 -12.73 -23.20
C SER A 101 -20.65 -12.70 -24.62
N ASN A 102 -20.46 -11.53 -25.24
CA ASN A 102 -19.89 -11.42 -26.58
C ASN A 102 -18.70 -10.45 -26.57
N THR A 103 -17.53 -11.01 -26.31
CA THR A 103 -16.25 -10.28 -26.21
C THR A 103 -15.82 -9.58 -27.50
N ASN A 104 -16.39 -9.94 -28.66
CA ASN A 104 -16.14 -9.28 -29.95
C ASN A 104 -16.90 -7.97 -30.13
N SER A 105 -17.74 -7.58 -29.17
CA SER A 105 -18.27 -6.24 -29.21
C SER A 105 -17.11 -5.25 -29.12
N ALA A 106 -17.09 -4.25 -30.01
CA ALA A 106 -16.05 -3.21 -30.03
C ALA A 106 -15.84 -2.56 -28.65
N LEU A 107 -16.88 -2.58 -27.80
CA LEU A 107 -16.85 -2.09 -26.44
C LEU A 107 -15.98 -2.94 -25.51
N VAL A 108 -16.12 -4.27 -25.56
CA VAL A 108 -15.32 -5.17 -24.72
C VAL A 108 -13.90 -5.27 -25.25
N ALA A 109 -13.73 -5.28 -26.59
CA ALA A 109 -12.42 -5.33 -27.24
C ALA A 109 -11.51 -4.15 -26.87
N LEU A 110 -12.06 -2.94 -26.66
CA LEU A 110 -11.27 -1.78 -26.22
C LEU A 110 -10.72 -1.91 -24.79
N SER A 111 -11.30 -2.79 -23.97
CA SER A 111 -10.89 -3.00 -22.57
C SER A 111 -9.98 -4.24 -22.39
N GLN A 112 -9.67 -4.94 -23.47
CA GLN A 112 -8.82 -6.13 -23.44
C GLN A 112 -7.34 -5.75 -23.29
N GLY A 113 -6.60 -6.57 -22.55
CA GLY A 113 -5.14 -6.50 -22.50
C GLY A 113 -4.50 -6.92 -23.82
N GLU A 114 -3.27 -6.48 -24.04
CA GLU A 114 -2.48 -6.90 -25.19
C GLU A 114 -2.04 -8.36 -25.08
N VAL A 115 -1.83 -9.00 -26.23
CA VAL A 115 -1.26 -10.34 -26.29
C VAL A 115 0.23 -10.26 -25.98
N GLN A 116 0.69 -11.04 -25.00
CA GLN A 116 2.08 -11.05 -24.54
C GLN A 116 2.65 -12.46 -24.63
N GLU A 117 3.72 -12.63 -25.41
CA GLU A 117 4.49 -13.86 -25.39
C GLU A 117 5.38 -13.88 -24.14
N ALA A 118 5.19 -14.87 -23.26
CA ALA A 118 6.05 -15.03 -22.09
C ALA A 118 7.21 -15.99 -22.36
N THR A 119 6.95 -17.02 -23.15
CA THR A 119 7.92 -18.04 -23.55
C THR A 119 7.56 -18.55 -24.94
N GLU A 120 8.46 -19.29 -25.60
CA GLU A 120 8.15 -19.95 -26.88
C GLU A 120 6.97 -20.93 -26.78
N GLN A 121 6.66 -21.40 -25.56
CA GLN A 121 5.59 -22.35 -25.26
C GLN A 121 4.32 -21.69 -24.71
N ILE A 122 4.37 -20.46 -24.19
CA ILE A 122 3.24 -19.85 -23.49
C ILE A 122 3.05 -18.41 -23.91
N THR A 123 1.86 -18.15 -24.44
CA THR A 123 1.37 -16.82 -24.78
C THR A 123 0.19 -16.47 -23.90
N PHE A 124 0.11 -15.21 -23.49
CA PHE A 124 -0.93 -14.69 -22.63
C PHE A 124 -1.77 -13.67 -23.38
N GLY A 125 -3.07 -13.60 -23.10
CA GLY A 125 -3.90 -12.55 -23.67
C GLY A 125 -5.37 -12.59 -23.25
N PRO A 126 -6.25 -11.87 -23.96
CA PRO A 126 -7.69 -11.84 -23.69
C PRO A 126 -8.41 -13.10 -24.16
N TYR A 127 -9.69 -13.21 -23.81
CA TYR A 127 -10.55 -14.33 -24.22
C TYR A 127 -10.57 -14.53 -25.75
N PRO A 128 -10.16 -15.71 -26.26
CA PRO A 128 -10.11 -15.97 -27.69
C PRO A 128 -11.49 -16.35 -28.23
N GLN A 129 -11.88 -15.74 -29.35
CA GLN A 129 -13.07 -16.20 -30.07
C GLN A 129 -12.73 -17.34 -31.03
N LYS A 130 -13.76 -17.94 -31.65
CA LYS A 130 -13.57 -19.05 -32.60
C LYS A 130 -12.55 -18.76 -33.71
N ASP A 131 -12.58 -17.56 -34.29
CA ASP A 131 -11.63 -17.16 -35.33
C ASP A 131 -10.20 -17.00 -34.77
N ASP A 132 -10.08 -16.60 -33.50
CA ASP A 132 -8.78 -16.52 -32.83
C ASP A 132 -8.27 -17.92 -32.46
N LEU A 133 -9.15 -18.84 -32.02
CA LEU A 133 -8.81 -20.25 -31.83
C LEU A 133 -8.32 -20.89 -33.14
N LEU A 134 -8.94 -20.55 -34.28
CA LEU A 134 -8.48 -20.98 -35.60
C LEU A 134 -7.08 -20.45 -35.91
N LYS A 135 -6.83 -19.15 -35.69
CA LYS A 135 -5.49 -18.56 -35.87
C LYS A 135 -4.46 -19.19 -34.96
N LEU A 136 -4.78 -19.36 -33.67
CA LEU A 136 -3.92 -20.05 -32.71
C LEU A 136 -3.61 -21.48 -33.20
N LYS A 137 -4.59 -22.19 -33.75
CA LYS A 137 -4.35 -23.52 -34.34
C LYS A 137 -3.41 -23.47 -35.54
N GLU A 138 -3.60 -22.50 -36.44
CA GLU A 138 -2.75 -22.27 -37.62
C GLU A 138 -1.32 -21.86 -37.24
N GLU A 139 -1.16 -21.10 -36.16
CA GLU A 139 0.11 -20.68 -35.56
C GLU A 139 0.80 -21.82 -34.78
N GLY A 140 0.17 -22.99 -34.70
CA GLY A 140 0.75 -24.20 -34.11
C GLY A 140 0.55 -24.33 -32.60
N TYR A 141 -0.43 -23.64 -32.02
CA TYR A 141 -0.82 -23.88 -30.63
C TYR A 141 -1.47 -25.26 -30.48
N ASP A 142 -1.12 -25.93 -29.39
CA ASP A 142 -1.64 -27.25 -29.02
C ASP A 142 -2.91 -27.16 -28.18
N GLY A 143 -3.05 -26.10 -27.39
CA GLY A 143 -4.22 -25.89 -26.55
C GLY A 143 -4.35 -24.48 -25.99
N VAL A 144 -5.50 -24.25 -25.35
CA VAL A 144 -5.84 -23.02 -24.63
C VAL A 144 -6.06 -23.34 -23.17
N ILE A 145 -5.53 -22.49 -22.29
CA ILE A 145 -5.66 -22.56 -20.84
C ILE A 145 -6.57 -21.40 -20.42
N THR A 146 -7.79 -21.74 -19.99
CA THR A 146 -8.82 -20.75 -19.63
C THR A 146 -8.91 -20.61 -18.11
N LEU A 147 -8.72 -19.38 -17.64
CA LEU A 147 -8.82 -19.00 -16.22
C LEU A 147 -10.24 -18.58 -15.82
N LEU A 148 -11.20 -18.72 -16.73
CA LEU A 148 -12.61 -18.39 -16.50
C LEU A 148 -13.22 -19.26 -15.40
N ASN A 149 -13.98 -18.62 -14.52
CA ASN A 149 -14.61 -19.27 -13.38
C ASN A 149 -16.09 -19.59 -13.65
N PRO A 150 -16.50 -20.88 -13.63
CA PRO A 150 -17.87 -21.28 -13.94
C PRO A 150 -18.90 -20.85 -12.89
N THR A 151 -18.46 -20.37 -11.71
CA THR A 151 -19.35 -19.78 -10.71
C THR A 151 -19.84 -18.38 -11.12
N ILE A 152 -19.12 -17.71 -12.02
CA ILE A 152 -19.50 -16.42 -12.59
C ILE A 152 -20.38 -16.69 -13.83
N VAL A 153 -21.61 -16.16 -13.82
CA VAL A 153 -22.66 -16.54 -14.78
C VAL A 153 -22.24 -16.33 -16.24
N PHE A 154 -21.63 -15.19 -16.58
CA PHE A 154 -21.22 -14.91 -17.95
C PHE A 154 -19.94 -15.67 -18.34
N GLU A 155 -18.97 -15.84 -17.43
CA GLU A 155 -17.77 -16.64 -17.68
C GLU A 155 -18.11 -18.12 -17.92
N ASN A 156 -19.12 -18.66 -17.23
CA ASN A 156 -19.61 -20.02 -17.46
C ASN A 156 -20.18 -20.21 -18.88
N GLN A 157 -20.88 -19.20 -19.41
CA GLN A 157 -21.40 -19.24 -20.77
C GLN A 157 -20.24 -19.21 -21.78
N LEU A 158 -19.31 -18.27 -21.60
CA LEU A 158 -18.11 -18.15 -22.44
C LEU A 158 -17.26 -19.42 -22.43
N LEU A 159 -17.10 -20.06 -21.27
CA LEU A 159 -16.36 -21.31 -21.12
C LEU A 159 -17.02 -22.46 -21.89
N LYS A 160 -18.35 -22.54 -21.91
CA LYS A 160 -19.07 -23.56 -22.69
C LYS A 160 -18.88 -23.33 -24.19
N GLU A 161 -19.01 -22.09 -24.63
CA GLU A 161 -18.79 -21.70 -26.03
C GLU A 161 -17.36 -21.98 -26.47
N GLU A 162 -16.38 -21.63 -25.63
CA GLU A 162 -14.97 -21.89 -25.84
C GLU A 162 -14.68 -23.39 -26.02
N LYS A 163 -15.23 -24.26 -25.15
CA LYS A 163 -15.08 -25.71 -25.27
C LYS A 163 -15.63 -26.25 -26.59
N VAL A 164 -16.82 -25.82 -26.99
CA VAL A 164 -17.43 -26.22 -28.27
C VAL A 164 -16.59 -25.74 -29.45
N ASN A 165 -16.17 -24.47 -29.44
CA ASN A 165 -15.35 -23.92 -30.50
C ASN A 165 -13.98 -24.60 -30.59
N GLY A 166 -13.35 -24.91 -29.45
CA GLY A 166 -12.10 -25.64 -29.39
C GLY A 166 -12.22 -27.04 -30.00
N GLU A 167 -13.28 -27.78 -29.68
CA GLU A 167 -13.56 -29.09 -30.28
C GLU A 167 -13.71 -28.99 -31.81
N GLU A 168 -14.46 -27.99 -32.30
CA GLU A 168 -14.66 -27.77 -33.74
C GLU A 168 -13.37 -27.40 -34.49
N VAL A 169 -12.50 -26.62 -33.85
CA VAL A 169 -11.20 -26.18 -34.41
C VAL A 169 -10.12 -27.26 -34.25
N GLY A 170 -10.33 -28.24 -33.37
CA GLY A 170 -9.33 -29.25 -33.03
C GLY A 170 -8.22 -28.71 -32.12
N LEU A 171 -8.56 -27.79 -31.22
CA LEU A 171 -7.68 -27.19 -30.21
C LEU A 171 -8.20 -27.56 -28.80
N SER A 172 -7.33 -28.10 -27.93
CA SER A 172 -7.77 -28.56 -26.61
C SER A 172 -7.99 -27.37 -25.66
N ILE A 173 -9.13 -27.36 -24.97
CA ILE A 173 -9.45 -26.34 -23.96
C ILE A 173 -9.24 -26.94 -22.57
N HIS A 174 -8.28 -26.39 -21.84
CA HIS A 174 -7.93 -26.77 -20.48
C HIS A 174 -8.46 -25.73 -19.50
N SER A 175 -9.41 -26.10 -18.65
CA SER A 175 -10.07 -25.17 -17.74
C SER A 175 -9.49 -25.25 -16.35
N TYR A 176 -8.95 -24.13 -15.88
CA TYR A 176 -8.40 -23.95 -14.53
C TYR A 176 -8.99 -22.68 -13.92
N PRO A 177 -10.23 -22.76 -13.41
CA PRO A 177 -10.96 -21.62 -12.87
C PRO A 177 -10.17 -20.83 -11.82
N MET A 178 -10.04 -19.52 -12.00
CA MET A 178 -9.44 -18.65 -10.99
C MET A 178 -10.41 -17.55 -10.57
N LEU A 179 -10.47 -17.33 -9.27
CA LEU A 179 -11.19 -16.20 -8.69
C LEU A 179 -10.36 -14.92 -8.88
N PRO A 180 -10.99 -13.75 -8.93
CA PRO A 180 -10.27 -12.49 -9.05
C PRO A 180 -9.57 -12.06 -7.74
N TRP A 181 -9.67 -12.85 -6.67
CA TRP A 181 -8.95 -12.68 -5.39
C TRP A 181 -7.88 -13.77 -5.21
N VAL A 182 -6.91 -13.52 -4.34
CA VAL A 182 -5.67 -14.33 -4.22
C VAL A 182 -5.92 -15.75 -3.71
N GLY A 183 -6.92 -15.95 -2.85
CA GLY A 183 -7.20 -17.27 -2.25
C GLY A 183 -8.08 -18.20 -3.08
N ASP A 184 -7.95 -19.50 -2.82
CA ASP A 184 -8.72 -20.60 -3.46
C ASP A 184 -8.35 -20.86 -4.94
N ASN A 185 -7.11 -20.56 -5.33
CA ASN A 185 -6.65 -20.77 -6.71
C ASN A 185 -5.64 -21.92 -6.88
N LYS A 186 -5.20 -22.57 -5.79
CA LYS A 186 -4.12 -23.57 -5.81
C LYS A 186 -4.34 -24.72 -6.77
N GLU A 187 -5.52 -25.33 -6.74
CA GLU A 187 -5.84 -26.46 -7.63
C GLU A 187 -5.66 -26.09 -9.11
N SER A 188 -6.09 -24.87 -9.47
CA SER A 188 -5.91 -24.32 -10.82
C SER A 188 -4.44 -24.09 -11.16
N LEU A 189 -3.68 -23.49 -10.24
CA LEU A 189 -2.25 -23.23 -10.45
C LEU A 189 -1.45 -24.53 -10.60
N ASP A 190 -1.64 -25.50 -9.70
CA ASP A 190 -1.01 -26.81 -9.76
C ASP A 190 -1.37 -27.54 -11.04
N GLY A 191 -2.64 -27.46 -11.44
CA GLY A 191 -3.13 -28.04 -12.68
C GLY A 191 -2.46 -27.45 -13.93
N ILE A 192 -2.30 -26.13 -13.99
CA ILE A 192 -1.60 -25.44 -15.09
C ILE A 192 -0.13 -25.85 -15.13
N LEU A 193 0.54 -25.86 -13.97
CA LEU A 193 1.95 -26.25 -13.86
C LEU A 193 2.18 -27.70 -14.30
N ASN A 194 1.32 -28.63 -13.87
CA ASN A 194 1.40 -30.02 -14.27
C ASN A 194 1.15 -30.19 -15.77
N LEU A 195 0.14 -29.50 -16.33
CA LEU A 195 -0.15 -29.54 -17.75
C LEU A 195 1.06 -29.12 -18.59
N VAL A 196 1.68 -27.99 -18.25
CA VAL A 196 2.84 -27.44 -18.97
C VAL A 196 4.04 -28.37 -18.85
N LYS A 197 4.31 -28.92 -17.65
CA LYS A 197 5.44 -29.85 -17.42
C LYS A 197 5.27 -31.20 -18.09
N GLU A 198 4.08 -31.80 -18.05
CA GLU A 198 3.82 -33.11 -18.66
C GLU A 198 3.80 -33.04 -20.20
N ASN A 199 3.64 -31.85 -20.76
CA ASN A 199 3.53 -31.60 -22.19
C ASN A 199 4.64 -30.67 -22.71
N GLU A 200 5.88 -30.89 -22.25
CA GLU A 200 7.04 -30.16 -22.76
C GLU A 200 7.09 -30.15 -24.30
N GLY A 201 7.32 -28.96 -24.88
CA GLY A 201 7.35 -28.76 -26.33
C GLY A 201 6.00 -28.43 -26.96
N LYS A 202 4.90 -28.44 -26.20
CA LYS A 202 3.60 -27.94 -26.66
C LYS A 202 3.44 -26.44 -26.41
N LYS A 203 2.70 -25.77 -27.30
CA LYS A 203 2.41 -24.33 -27.22
C LYS A 203 0.99 -24.06 -26.71
N TYR A 204 0.86 -23.27 -25.66
CA TYR A 204 -0.40 -22.95 -24.98
C TYR A 204 -0.69 -21.45 -24.99
N TYR A 205 -1.97 -21.11 -25.17
CA TYR A 205 -2.47 -19.74 -25.01
C TYR A 205 -3.25 -19.65 -23.70
N VAL A 206 -2.81 -18.81 -22.76
CA VAL A 206 -3.43 -18.62 -21.44
C VAL A 206 -4.22 -17.32 -21.44
N HIS A 207 -5.46 -17.36 -20.99
CA HIS A 207 -6.28 -16.14 -20.91
C HIS A 207 -7.20 -16.14 -19.69
N CYS A 208 -7.63 -14.94 -19.32
CA CYS A 208 -8.81 -14.74 -18.48
C CYS A 208 -9.88 -13.98 -19.28
N TYR A 209 -10.81 -13.29 -18.61
CA TYR A 209 -11.84 -12.51 -19.31
C TYR A 209 -11.23 -11.37 -20.14
N LEU A 210 -10.47 -10.47 -19.48
CA LEU A 210 -9.82 -9.32 -20.13
C LEU A 210 -8.34 -9.54 -20.47
N GLY A 211 -7.70 -10.59 -19.94
CA GLY A 211 -6.28 -10.86 -20.20
C GLY A 211 -5.29 -9.97 -19.43
N LYS A 212 -5.71 -9.32 -18.34
CA LYS A 212 -4.87 -8.46 -17.48
C LYS A 212 -4.45 -9.18 -16.19
N HIS A 213 -5.11 -8.90 -15.07
CA HIS A 213 -4.68 -9.30 -13.71
C HIS A 213 -4.42 -10.81 -13.47
N ARG A 214 -5.40 -11.70 -13.74
CA ARG A 214 -5.25 -13.16 -13.48
C ARG A 214 -4.16 -13.78 -14.35
N VAL A 215 -4.01 -13.26 -15.57
CA VAL A 215 -3.02 -13.70 -16.55
C VAL A 215 -1.61 -13.32 -16.10
N ASP A 216 -1.40 -12.10 -15.64
CA ASP A 216 -0.09 -11.64 -15.15
C ASP A 216 0.38 -12.44 -13.93
N TYR A 217 -0.55 -12.78 -13.04
CA TYR A 217 -0.25 -13.62 -11.88
C TYR A 217 0.19 -15.03 -12.29
N VAL A 218 -0.54 -15.69 -13.20
CA VAL A 218 -0.16 -17.02 -13.73
C VAL A 218 1.16 -16.96 -14.50
N LYS A 219 1.39 -15.89 -15.27
CA LYS A 219 2.65 -15.64 -15.99
C LYS A 219 3.84 -15.67 -15.05
N LYS A 220 3.80 -14.91 -13.94
CA LYS A 220 4.92 -14.87 -12.98
C LYS A 220 5.16 -16.21 -12.27
N LEU A 221 4.09 -16.93 -11.94
CA LEU A 221 4.20 -18.27 -11.35
C LEU A 221 4.84 -19.27 -12.31
N LEU A 222 4.42 -19.27 -13.59
CA LEU A 222 4.99 -20.17 -14.60
C LEU A 222 6.45 -19.87 -14.89
N VAL A 223 6.80 -18.59 -15.03
CA VAL A 223 8.18 -18.12 -15.18
C VAL A 223 9.04 -18.61 -14.01
N SER A 224 8.56 -18.43 -12.78
CA SER A 224 9.25 -18.88 -11.56
C SER A 224 9.44 -20.40 -11.51
N ALA A 225 8.43 -21.17 -11.90
CA ALA A 225 8.43 -22.63 -11.80
C ALA A 225 9.16 -23.35 -12.95
N THR A 226 9.25 -22.71 -14.13
CA THR A 226 9.92 -23.26 -15.33
C THR A 226 11.37 -22.77 -15.47
N GLY A 227 11.77 -21.76 -14.69
CA GLY A 227 13.12 -21.19 -14.74
C GLY A 227 13.42 -20.39 -16.02
N ILE A 228 12.38 -20.06 -16.80
CA ILE A 228 12.51 -19.29 -18.04
C ILE A 228 12.70 -17.81 -17.68
N LYS A 229 13.74 -17.16 -18.22
CA LYS A 229 14.00 -15.74 -17.97
C LYS A 229 12.97 -14.88 -18.70
N ALA A 230 11.93 -14.43 -18.00
CA ALA A 230 11.07 -13.36 -18.49
C ALA A 230 11.81 -12.00 -18.43
N GLU A 231 11.45 -11.08 -19.33
CA GLU A 231 11.86 -9.69 -19.21
C GLU A 231 11.33 -9.13 -17.87
N LYS A 232 12.27 -8.71 -17.00
CA LYS A 232 11.95 -8.08 -15.73
C LYS A 232 11.42 -6.67 -15.99
N HIS A 233 10.10 -6.52 -16.05
CA HIS A 233 9.52 -5.25 -15.64
C HIS A 233 9.65 -5.17 -14.12
N ALA A 234 10.53 -4.29 -13.65
CA ALA A 234 10.57 -3.90 -12.25
C ALA A 234 9.34 -3.04 -11.97
N GLU A 235 8.21 -3.68 -11.66
CA GLU A 235 7.18 -3.01 -10.88
C GLU A 235 7.83 -2.63 -9.54
N LEU A 236 7.71 -1.36 -9.17
CA LEU A 236 8.06 -0.90 -7.85
C LEU A 236 6.93 -1.31 -6.92
N LEU A 237 7.27 -1.84 -5.74
CA LEU A 237 6.29 -2.06 -4.70
C LEU A 237 5.83 -0.69 -4.22
N ASP A 238 4.53 -0.53 -4.00
CA ASP A 238 4.00 0.68 -3.38
C ASP A 238 4.71 0.90 -2.02
N ASP A 239 5.08 2.14 -1.75
CA ASP A 239 5.74 2.56 -0.50
C ASP A 239 4.75 2.66 0.68
N ASP A 240 3.46 2.45 0.41
CA ASP A 240 2.37 2.42 1.35
C ASP A 240 1.34 1.34 1.03
N PHE A 241 0.79 0.75 2.11
CA PHE A 241 -0.45 -0.01 2.10
C PHE A 241 -1.54 0.79 2.82
N GLU A 242 -2.81 0.41 2.66
CA GLU A 242 -3.97 1.05 3.31
C GLU A 242 -3.79 1.13 4.84
N ARG A 243 -3.00 0.22 5.42
CA ARG A 243 -2.76 0.10 6.87
C ARG A 243 -1.45 0.74 7.35
N GLY A 244 -0.67 1.39 6.49
CA GLY A 244 0.60 2.04 6.87
C GLY A 244 1.74 1.85 5.87
N MET A 245 2.90 2.39 6.23
CA MET A 245 4.08 2.41 5.36
C MET A 245 4.70 1.03 5.13
N VAL A 246 5.31 0.88 3.95
CA VAL A 246 6.14 -0.26 3.60
C VAL A 246 7.59 0.19 3.51
N PHE A 247 8.45 -0.42 4.32
CA PHE A 247 9.89 -0.19 4.29
C PHE A 247 10.56 -1.30 3.49
N THR A 248 11.57 -0.93 2.70
CA THR A 248 12.34 -1.91 1.92
C THR A 248 13.82 -1.79 2.21
N TYR A 249 14.50 -2.93 2.30
CA TYR A 249 15.94 -3.04 2.56
C TYR A 249 16.60 -3.98 1.56
N ASP A 250 17.92 -3.82 1.38
CA ASP A 250 18.76 -4.66 0.53
C ASP A 250 18.15 -4.86 -0.87
N ASP A 251 17.93 -3.76 -1.59
CA ASP A 251 17.30 -3.77 -2.93
C ASP A 251 15.91 -4.45 -2.95
N SER A 252 15.10 -4.14 -1.93
CA SER A 252 13.77 -4.74 -1.70
C SER A 252 13.78 -6.25 -1.51
N ARG A 253 14.92 -6.81 -1.05
CA ARG A 253 14.97 -8.19 -0.56
C ARG A 253 14.15 -8.36 0.70
N ILE A 254 14.22 -7.38 1.60
CA ILE A 254 13.42 -7.39 2.82
C ILE A 254 12.35 -6.32 2.68
N VAL A 255 11.11 -6.74 2.75
CA VAL A 255 9.94 -5.86 2.74
C VAL A 255 9.30 -5.93 4.11
N LEU A 256 9.20 -4.80 4.80
CA LEU A 256 8.64 -4.67 6.14
C LEU A 256 7.39 -3.79 6.06
N GLY A 257 6.21 -4.30 6.41
CA GLY A 257 4.96 -3.54 6.21
C GLY A 257 3.81 -3.98 7.13
N PRO A 258 2.63 -3.36 7.03
CA PRO A 258 1.42 -3.84 7.69
C PRO A 258 0.77 -4.98 6.89
N TYR A 259 -0.29 -5.58 7.42
CA TYR A 259 -1.00 -6.68 6.76
C TYR A 259 -1.66 -6.20 5.45
N PRO A 260 -1.44 -6.85 4.29
CA PRO A 260 -2.00 -6.42 3.01
C PRO A 260 -3.51 -6.68 2.88
N THR A 261 -4.20 -5.83 2.13
CA THR A 261 -5.53 -6.09 1.55
C THR A 261 -5.44 -7.07 0.38
N ASP A 262 -6.60 -7.55 -0.13
CA ASP A 262 -6.60 -8.50 -1.25
C ASP A 262 -5.92 -7.95 -2.53
N PRO A 263 -6.15 -6.68 -2.94
CA PRO A 263 -5.41 -6.07 -4.04
C PRO A 263 -3.90 -5.94 -3.76
N GLU A 264 -3.53 -5.53 -2.55
CA GLU A 264 -2.12 -5.39 -2.14
C GLU A 264 -1.42 -6.75 -2.11
N TRP A 265 -2.09 -7.84 -1.71
CA TRP A 265 -1.55 -9.19 -1.82
C TRP A 265 -1.19 -9.54 -3.27
N PHE A 266 -2.01 -9.17 -4.26
CA PHE A 266 -1.64 -9.39 -5.67
C PHE A 266 -0.44 -8.55 -6.09
N SER A 267 -0.31 -7.32 -5.59
CA SER A 267 0.89 -6.50 -5.83
C SER A 267 2.11 -7.15 -5.18
N LEU A 268 2.02 -7.58 -3.93
CA LEU A 268 3.12 -8.19 -3.19
C LEU A 268 3.58 -9.53 -3.81
N LEU A 269 2.66 -10.43 -4.15
CA LEU A 269 2.98 -11.73 -4.78
C LEU A 269 3.66 -11.55 -6.15
N ARG A 270 3.39 -10.42 -6.81
CA ARG A 270 4.03 -10.02 -8.05
C ARG A 270 5.52 -9.64 -7.88
N HIS A 271 6.00 -9.42 -6.66
CA HIS A 271 7.38 -9.04 -6.34
C HIS A 271 8.31 -10.21 -5.97
N GLU A 272 7.91 -11.45 -6.28
CA GLU A 272 8.71 -12.67 -6.07
C GLU A 272 9.07 -12.94 -4.60
N ILE A 273 8.20 -12.55 -3.66
CA ILE A 273 8.35 -12.92 -2.25
C ILE A 273 8.42 -14.44 -2.13
N LYS A 274 9.45 -14.94 -1.43
CA LYS A 274 9.68 -16.37 -1.21
C LYS A 274 9.34 -16.79 0.21
N GLU A 275 9.25 -15.84 1.12
CA GLU A 275 8.85 -16.09 2.50
C GLU A 275 7.98 -14.97 3.05
N ILE A 276 6.94 -15.35 3.78
CA ILE A 276 6.11 -14.47 4.60
C ILE A 276 6.45 -14.77 6.05
N VAL A 277 7.00 -13.78 6.74
CA VAL A 277 7.23 -13.82 8.18
C VAL A 277 6.11 -13.02 8.84
N THR A 278 5.25 -13.71 9.59
CA THR A 278 4.03 -13.09 10.14
C THR A 278 4.17 -12.87 11.63
N LEU A 279 3.79 -11.67 12.09
CA LEU A 279 3.65 -11.34 13.50
C LEU A 279 2.18 -11.39 13.96
N LEU A 280 1.28 -11.95 13.14
CA LEU A 280 -0.12 -12.11 13.50
C LEU A 280 -0.29 -13.19 14.57
N ASP A 281 -1.31 -13.00 15.41
CA ASP A 281 -1.77 -14.01 16.35
C ASP A 281 -2.26 -15.27 15.59
N SER A 282 -1.76 -16.44 15.97
CA SER A 282 -2.12 -17.71 15.33
C SER A 282 -3.58 -18.09 15.51
N ASP A 283 -4.28 -17.51 16.48
CA ASP A 283 -5.74 -17.68 16.65
C ASP A 283 -6.57 -16.78 15.71
N SER A 284 -5.94 -15.87 14.96
CA SER A 284 -6.63 -14.94 14.07
C SER A 284 -7.11 -15.59 12.77
N SER A 285 -8.32 -15.24 12.32
CA SER A 285 -8.79 -15.63 10.98
C SER A 285 -7.91 -15.13 9.83
N LEU A 286 -7.16 -14.04 10.06
CA LEU A 286 -6.22 -13.48 9.08
C LEU A 286 -4.97 -14.35 8.93
N TYR A 287 -4.53 -14.97 10.03
CA TYR A 287 -3.37 -15.87 10.04
C TYR A 287 -3.65 -17.11 9.18
N GLU A 288 -4.80 -17.75 9.34
CA GLU A 288 -5.18 -18.90 8.52
C GLU A 288 -5.37 -18.54 7.05
N LYS A 289 -5.92 -17.35 6.77
CA LYS A 289 -6.03 -16.85 5.39
C LYS A 289 -4.66 -16.65 4.76
N GLU A 290 -3.72 -16.06 5.48
CA GLU A 290 -2.36 -15.81 5.00
C GLU A 290 -1.54 -17.08 4.83
N LYS A 291 -1.61 -17.99 5.80
CA LYS A 291 -1.00 -19.32 5.72
C LYS A 291 -1.45 -20.04 4.47
N LYS A 292 -2.77 -20.00 4.19
CA LYS A 292 -3.33 -20.54 2.95
C LYS A 292 -2.70 -19.84 1.74
N VAL A 293 -2.72 -18.51 1.66
CA VAL A 293 -2.09 -17.76 0.55
C VAL A 293 -0.63 -18.18 0.34
N ALA A 294 0.16 -18.32 1.40
CA ALA A 294 1.55 -18.77 1.32
C ALA A 294 1.66 -20.20 0.77
N GLU A 295 0.87 -21.14 1.29
CA GLU A 295 0.81 -22.54 0.83
C GLU A 295 0.35 -22.68 -0.63
N GLU A 296 -0.57 -21.84 -1.08
CA GLU A 296 -1.06 -21.82 -2.46
C GLU A 296 -0.01 -21.27 -3.46
N ASN A 297 0.91 -20.44 -2.98
CA ASN A 297 1.92 -19.78 -3.78
C ASN A 297 3.32 -20.42 -3.67
N GLY A 298 3.46 -21.51 -2.90
CA GLY A 298 4.76 -22.12 -2.63
C GLY A 298 5.72 -21.16 -1.89
N ILE A 299 5.16 -20.27 -1.07
CA ILE A 299 5.89 -19.32 -0.24
C ILE A 299 6.08 -19.94 1.14
N GLN A 300 7.29 -19.84 1.68
CA GLN A 300 7.55 -20.25 3.04
C GLN A 300 6.75 -19.37 4.01
N PHE A 301 6.03 -19.98 4.94
CA PHE A 301 5.26 -19.28 5.96
C PHE A 301 5.93 -19.48 7.32
N THR A 302 6.46 -18.40 7.89
CA THR A 302 7.24 -18.42 9.13
C THR A 302 6.49 -17.62 10.19
N PRO A 303 5.72 -18.29 11.07
CA PRO A 303 5.01 -17.62 12.14
C PRO A 303 5.94 -17.23 13.28
N ILE A 304 5.74 -16.03 13.82
CA ILE A 304 6.43 -15.48 14.98
C ILE A 304 5.38 -15.14 16.06
N ASP A 305 4.57 -16.12 16.41
CA ASP A 305 3.43 -15.99 17.33
C ASP A 305 3.83 -16.04 18.82
N GLU A 306 4.94 -16.71 19.13
CA GLU A 306 5.37 -16.95 20.52
C GLU A 306 6.49 -16.05 21.06
N LEU A 307 7.05 -15.15 20.24
CA LEU A 307 8.06 -14.23 20.78
C LEU A 307 7.40 -13.30 21.79
N ALA A 308 8.00 -13.18 22.97
CA ALA A 308 7.59 -12.17 23.95
C ALA A 308 7.82 -10.73 23.41
N PHE A 309 8.43 -10.64 22.21
CA PHE A 309 8.95 -9.43 21.58
C PHE A 309 9.80 -8.65 22.57
N SER A 310 10.56 -9.40 23.38
CA SER A 310 11.67 -8.87 24.12
C SER A 310 12.70 -8.34 23.13
N LYS A 311 13.62 -7.52 23.63
CA LYS A 311 14.70 -7.00 22.81
C LYS A 311 15.49 -8.11 22.09
N ASP A 312 15.79 -9.19 22.81
CA ASP A 312 16.50 -10.35 22.27
C ASP A 312 15.71 -11.05 21.15
N ASP A 313 14.38 -11.03 21.23
CA ASP A 313 13.50 -11.60 20.20
C ASP A 313 13.52 -10.76 18.91
N ILE A 314 13.48 -9.43 19.02
CA ILE A 314 13.56 -8.52 17.87
C ILE A 314 14.95 -8.64 17.21
N GLU A 315 16.02 -8.77 18.00
CA GLU A 315 17.37 -9.03 17.50
C GLU A 315 17.46 -10.33 16.71
N GLN A 316 16.94 -11.42 17.27
CA GLN A 316 16.94 -12.72 16.61
C GLN A 316 16.14 -12.67 15.31
N LEU A 317 15.00 -11.97 15.29
CA LEU A 317 14.19 -11.78 14.09
C LEU A 317 14.93 -10.95 13.04
N ALA A 318 15.59 -9.85 13.43
CA ALA A 318 16.39 -9.03 12.53
C ALA A 318 17.54 -9.84 11.91
N GLU A 319 18.28 -10.57 12.75
CA GLU A 319 19.39 -11.42 12.34
C GLU A 319 18.91 -12.53 11.40
N TYR A 320 17.77 -13.15 11.71
CA TYR A 320 17.12 -14.15 10.86
C TYR A 320 16.86 -13.58 9.45
N VAL A 321 16.13 -12.47 9.37
CA VAL A 321 15.72 -11.86 8.10
C VAL A 321 16.94 -11.37 7.31
N GLN A 322 17.94 -10.76 7.98
CA GLN A 322 19.17 -10.31 7.33
C GLN A 322 19.99 -11.47 6.75
N LYS A 323 20.03 -12.63 7.42
CA LYS A 323 20.80 -13.82 6.97
C LYS A 323 20.19 -14.56 5.80
N THR A 324 18.90 -14.40 5.55
CA THR A 324 18.25 -15.05 4.40
C THR A 324 18.80 -14.52 3.08
N ASP A 325 18.81 -15.35 2.03
CA ASP A 325 19.29 -14.97 0.70
C ASP A 325 18.15 -14.75 -0.32
N HIS A 326 16.90 -14.97 0.12
CA HIS A 326 15.69 -14.78 -0.67
C HIS A 326 14.88 -13.56 -0.23
N LYS A 327 13.87 -13.21 -1.03
CA LYS A 327 12.97 -12.09 -0.72
C LYS A 327 11.96 -12.45 0.35
N ILE A 328 11.85 -11.60 1.37
CA ILE A 328 10.98 -11.79 2.53
C ILE A 328 10.00 -10.64 2.64
N PHE A 329 8.75 -10.96 2.95
CA PHE A 329 7.77 -10.02 3.47
C PHE A 329 7.54 -10.27 4.96
N LEU A 330 7.91 -9.31 5.78
CA LEU A 330 7.71 -9.32 7.23
C LEU A 330 6.65 -8.30 7.61
N HIS A 331 5.62 -8.73 8.33
CA HIS A 331 4.54 -7.83 8.68
C HIS A 331 3.86 -8.11 10.02
N GLY A 332 3.32 -7.04 10.59
CA GLY A 332 2.29 -7.09 11.63
C GLY A 332 0.91 -6.83 11.04
N PHE A 333 -0.11 -6.60 11.88
CA PHE A 333 -1.39 -6.06 11.41
C PHE A 333 -1.25 -4.60 10.97
N ASP A 334 -0.52 -3.81 11.76
CA ASP A 334 -0.17 -2.40 11.54
C ASP A 334 1.33 -2.15 11.77
N ILE A 335 1.79 -0.92 11.55
CA ILE A 335 3.14 -0.46 11.92
C ILE A 335 3.15 -0.02 13.39
N GLY A 336 3.04 -0.99 14.29
CA GLY A 336 3.18 -0.77 15.72
C GLY A 336 4.64 -0.56 16.17
N ASP A 337 4.81 -0.30 17.46
CA ASP A 337 6.12 -0.10 18.12
C ASP A 337 7.12 -1.23 17.80
N ARG A 338 6.65 -2.49 17.74
CA ARG A 338 7.46 -3.67 17.40
C ARG A 338 8.08 -3.57 16.00
N MET A 339 7.29 -3.15 15.02
CA MET A 339 7.72 -3.03 13.63
C MET A 339 8.69 -1.86 13.44
N LEU A 340 8.42 -0.73 14.10
CA LEU A 340 9.31 0.44 14.11
C LEU A 340 10.67 0.12 14.74
N LYS A 341 10.67 -0.63 15.83
CA LYS A 341 11.88 -1.11 16.47
C LYS A 341 12.73 -2.00 15.57
N LEU A 342 12.08 -2.93 14.88
CA LEU A 342 12.75 -3.78 13.92
C LEU A 342 13.28 -2.99 12.71
N ASN A 343 12.50 -2.02 12.24
CA ASN A 343 12.89 -1.07 11.19
C ASN A 343 14.23 -0.41 11.52
N VAL A 344 14.40 0.07 12.75
CA VAL A 344 15.66 0.70 13.18
C VAL A 344 16.84 -0.28 13.12
N ILE A 345 16.68 -1.50 13.60
CA ILE A 345 17.75 -2.50 13.59
C ILE A 345 18.15 -2.86 12.16
N LEU A 346 17.16 -3.08 11.28
CA LEU A 346 17.39 -3.38 9.87
C LEU A 346 18.06 -2.22 9.13
N ASN A 347 17.63 -0.98 9.39
CA ASN A 347 18.15 0.23 8.76
C ASN A 347 19.58 0.56 9.18
N LYS A 348 19.89 0.48 10.48
CA LYS A 348 21.20 0.87 11.00
C LYS A 348 22.24 -0.25 10.89
N GLY A 349 21.81 -1.52 10.83
CA GLY A 349 22.72 -2.66 10.86
C GLY A 349 23.51 -2.78 12.17
N LEU A 350 22.97 -2.22 13.26
CA LEU A 350 23.62 -2.18 14.57
C LEU A 350 23.04 -3.21 15.52
N SER A 351 23.90 -3.86 16.29
CA SER A 351 23.48 -4.70 17.41
C SER A 351 22.88 -3.84 18.52
N PRO A 352 21.68 -4.14 19.02
CA PRO A 352 21.05 -3.35 20.06
C PRO A 352 21.75 -3.38 21.43
N ILE A 353 21.65 -2.28 22.18
CA ILE A 353 22.28 -2.07 23.49
C ILE A 353 21.67 -2.96 24.58
N GLN A 354 22.46 -3.80 25.24
CA GLN A 354 22.00 -4.69 26.31
C GLN A 354 21.64 -3.92 27.60
N GLU A 355 20.35 -3.54 27.73
CA GLU A 355 19.86 -2.63 28.79
C GLU A 355 20.10 -3.15 30.21
N ASN A 356 20.04 -4.48 30.39
CA ASN A 356 20.27 -5.13 31.68
C ASN A 356 21.72 -5.02 32.18
N GLN A 357 22.65 -4.56 31.33
CA GLN A 357 24.03 -4.26 31.69
C GLN A 357 24.23 -2.79 32.09
N LEU A 358 23.20 -1.96 31.95
CA LEU A 358 23.25 -0.53 32.26
C LEU A 358 22.50 -0.23 33.57
N PRO A 359 22.88 0.84 34.30
CA PRO A 359 22.14 1.28 35.47
C PRO A 359 20.72 1.74 35.10
N ALA A 360 19.77 1.59 36.04
CA ALA A 360 18.37 2.01 35.84
C ALA A 360 18.19 3.53 35.58
N SER A 361 19.22 4.34 35.81
CA SER A 361 19.23 5.77 35.49
C SER A 361 19.52 6.06 34.01
N VAL A 362 19.86 5.05 33.22
CA VAL A 362 20.12 5.16 31.78
C VAL A 362 18.86 4.79 31.03
N THR A 363 18.50 5.59 30.03
CA THR A 363 17.35 5.34 29.18
C THR A 363 17.82 5.08 27.76
N ASN A 364 17.27 4.04 27.12
CA ASN A 364 17.62 3.73 25.74
C ASN A 364 16.67 4.41 24.77
N VAL A 365 17.23 4.88 23.66
CA VAL A 365 16.51 5.45 22.53
C VAL A 365 16.86 4.62 21.31
N ALA A 366 15.84 4.22 20.56
CA ALA A 366 16.00 3.52 19.29
C ALA A 366 16.88 2.24 19.35
N TYR A 367 17.06 1.65 20.53
CA TYR A 367 17.91 0.49 20.79
C TYR A 367 19.41 0.61 20.51
N TRP A 368 19.87 1.67 19.87
CA TRP A 368 21.30 1.88 19.58
C TRP A 368 21.89 3.10 20.30
N LEU A 369 21.06 3.89 21.00
CA LEU A 369 21.48 4.99 21.85
C LEU A 369 21.11 4.74 23.32
N ALA A 370 22.04 5.02 24.21
CA ALA A 370 21.81 5.01 25.65
C ALA A 370 22.12 6.39 26.21
N VAL A 371 21.18 7.04 26.89
CA VAL A 371 21.33 8.40 27.40
C VAL A 371 21.30 8.38 28.93
N GLY A 372 22.26 9.04 29.59
CA GLY A 372 22.27 9.16 31.05
C GLY A 372 23.21 10.24 31.58
N ASN A 373 23.24 10.40 32.90
CA ASN A 373 23.96 11.50 33.55
C ASN A 373 25.20 11.04 34.34
N ALA A 374 25.53 9.75 34.29
CA ALA A 374 26.61 9.16 35.07
C ALA A 374 27.80 8.81 34.18
N ASN A 375 29.01 8.96 34.70
CA ASN A 375 30.18 8.33 34.10
C ASN A 375 30.09 6.82 34.31
N LEU A 376 29.92 6.07 33.23
CA LEU A 376 29.92 4.62 33.26
C LEU A 376 31.33 4.09 33.01
N GLU A 377 31.67 3.02 33.72
CA GLU A 377 32.92 2.31 33.50
C GLU A 377 32.93 1.73 32.07
N PRO A 378 34.03 1.87 31.30
CA PRO A 378 34.13 1.35 29.94
C PRO A 378 33.81 -0.15 29.83
N ALA A 379 34.12 -0.93 30.86
CA ALA A 379 33.79 -2.35 30.91
C ALA A 379 32.26 -2.61 30.91
N ALA A 380 31.47 -1.75 31.56
CA ALA A 380 30.01 -1.87 31.57
C ALA A 380 29.43 -1.51 30.19
N LEU A 381 29.94 -0.45 29.56
CA LEU A 381 29.56 -0.03 28.21
C LEU A 381 29.86 -1.12 27.17
N ASN A 382 31.08 -1.67 27.19
CA ASN A 382 31.46 -2.78 26.31
C ASN A 382 30.57 -4.01 26.50
N LYS A 383 30.25 -4.35 27.76
CA LYS A 383 29.34 -5.46 28.06
C LYS A 383 27.91 -5.17 27.60
N ALA A 384 27.51 -3.90 27.57
CA ALA A 384 26.25 -3.45 27.02
C ALA A 384 26.21 -3.43 25.48
N GLY A 385 27.31 -3.75 24.79
CA GLY A 385 27.40 -3.66 23.32
C GLY A 385 27.53 -2.21 22.81
N ILE A 386 27.89 -1.28 23.67
CA ILE A 386 28.13 0.12 23.32
C ILE A 386 29.58 0.28 22.88
N SER A 387 29.77 0.77 21.67
CA SER A 387 31.08 0.93 21.03
C SER A 387 31.61 2.36 21.11
N ASN A 388 30.73 3.33 21.32
CA ASN A 388 31.06 4.75 21.32
C ASN A 388 30.53 5.46 22.57
N THR A 389 31.23 6.49 23.03
CA THR A 389 30.77 7.39 24.10
C THR A 389 30.90 8.82 23.65
N VAL A 390 29.82 9.57 23.80
CA VAL A 390 29.75 10.98 23.45
C VAL A 390 29.25 11.76 24.65
N SER A 391 29.96 12.82 24.98
CA SER A 391 29.56 13.79 25.98
C SER A 391 29.01 15.05 25.33
N TYR A 392 27.96 15.61 25.92
CA TYR A 392 27.39 16.89 25.47
C TYR A 392 27.18 17.84 26.65
N GLY A 393 27.28 19.13 26.41
CA GLY A 393 26.95 20.14 27.41
C GLY A 393 27.74 21.44 27.24
N THR A 394 27.66 22.33 28.23
CA THR A 394 28.35 23.63 28.20
C THR A 394 29.79 23.56 28.67
N ALA A 395 30.22 22.39 29.17
CA ALA A 395 31.59 22.16 29.59
C ALA A 395 32.54 22.20 28.37
N PRO A 396 33.71 22.86 28.48
CA PRO A 396 34.65 23.01 27.37
C PRO A 396 35.31 21.69 26.94
N TYR A 397 35.13 20.63 27.73
CA TYR A 397 35.65 19.29 27.46
C TYR A 397 34.58 18.32 26.97
N ALA A 398 33.33 18.78 26.75
CA ALA A 398 32.31 17.98 26.10
C ALA A 398 32.68 17.73 24.63
N ASP A 399 32.39 16.54 24.12
CA ASP A 399 32.63 16.19 22.72
C ASP A 399 31.75 17.03 21.78
N ILE A 400 30.51 17.29 22.22
CA ILE A 400 29.57 18.20 21.56
C ILE A 400 29.27 19.36 22.51
N VAL A 401 29.90 20.51 22.24
CA VAL A 401 29.72 21.71 23.06
C VAL A 401 28.40 22.40 22.71
N MET A 402 27.62 22.70 23.75
CA MET A 402 26.44 23.57 23.71
C MET A 402 26.82 24.98 24.11
N ASN A 403 26.32 25.97 23.39
CA ASN A 403 26.56 27.38 23.70
C ASN A 403 25.66 27.90 24.83
N ASP A 404 24.42 27.42 24.88
CA ASP A 404 23.41 27.73 25.88
C ASP A 404 22.44 26.54 26.07
N ASP A 405 21.44 26.69 26.92
CA ASP A 405 20.42 25.68 27.24
C ASP A 405 19.16 25.77 26.34
N SER A 406 19.24 26.47 25.21
CA SER A 406 18.11 26.60 24.28
C SER A 406 17.76 25.28 23.61
N ILE A 407 16.49 25.16 23.22
CA ILE A 407 15.99 24.00 22.47
C ILE A 407 16.76 23.83 21.15
N GLY A 408 17.11 24.93 20.48
CA GLY A 408 17.89 24.90 19.24
C GLY A 408 19.28 24.27 19.41
N GLU A 409 19.97 24.56 20.52
CA GLU A 409 21.26 23.94 20.82
C GLU A 409 21.11 22.45 21.15
N VAL A 410 20.10 22.06 21.94
CA VAL A 410 19.79 20.64 22.22
C VAL A 410 19.46 19.90 20.93
N TYR A 411 18.72 20.53 20.01
CA TYR A 411 18.39 19.95 18.71
C TYR A 411 19.63 19.72 17.84
N ARG A 412 20.58 20.67 17.80
CA ARG A 412 21.86 20.48 17.10
C ARG A 412 22.67 19.32 17.68
N VAL A 413 22.68 19.19 19.02
CA VAL A 413 23.29 18.05 19.70
C VAL A 413 22.61 16.74 19.27
N ALA A 414 21.28 16.72 19.26
CA ALA A 414 20.49 15.57 18.83
C ALA A 414 20.81 15.17 17.38
N GLN A 415 20.87 16.12 16.44
CA GLN A 415 21.25 15.85 15.05
C GLN A 415 22.66 15.26 14.93
N SER A 416 23.61 15.80 15.70
CA SER A 416 25.00 15.33 15.72
C SER A 416 25.07 13.89 16.21
N ILE A 417 24.32 13.56 17.27
CA ILE A 417 24.21 12.20 17.80
C ILE A 417 23.52 11.27 16.79
N HIS A 418 22.39 11.68 16.20
CA HIS A 418 21.62 10.88 15.24
C HIS A 418 22.45 10.49 14.00
N SER A 419 23.39 11.36 13.60
CA SER A 419 24.29 11.10 12.46
C SER A 419 25.34 10.00 12.71
N LEU A 420 25.52 9.58 13.96
CA LEU A 420 26.45 8.52 14.32
C LEU A 420 25.95 7.17 13.80
N LYS A 421 26.88 6.32 13.36
CA LYS A 421 26.60 4.99 12.81
C LYS A 421 27.09 3.88 13.72
N GLU A 422 27.07 4.12 15.03
CA GLU A 422 27.63 3.25 16.06
C GLU A 422 26.74 3.27 17.31
N THR A 423 26.72 2.17 18.05
CA THR A 423 26.04 2.09 19.34
C THR A 423 26.68 3.04 20.34
N THR A 424 25.95 4.07 20.76
CA THR A 424 26.54 5.22 21.46
C THR A 424 25.91 5.43 22.83
N TYR A 425 26.77 5.58 23.85
CA TYR A 425 26.38 6.14 25.15
C TYR A 425 26.54 7.65 25.12
N VAL A 426 25.45 8.36 25.39
CA VAL A 426 25.40 9.82 25.44
C VAL A 426 25.31 10.23 26.91
N LYS A 427 26.26 11.07 27.34
CA LYS A 427 26.24 11.64 28.70
C LYS A 427 26.20 13.16 28.70
N GLU A 428 25.42 13.70 29.63
CA GLU A 428 25.39 15.13 29.89
C GLU A 428 26.57 15.55 30.78
N GLU A 429 27.33 16.54 30.36
CA GLU A 429 28.38 17.20 31.12
C GLU A 429 27.90 18.57 31.59
N GLY A 430 27.53 18.66 32.87
CA GLY A 430 27.00 19.87 33.49
C GLY A 430 25.71 19.62 34.27
N GLN A 431 24.95 20.69 34.53
CA GLN A 431 23.63 20.65 35.15
C GLN A 431 22.61 21.36 34.27
N LEU A 432 22.51 20.96 33.00
CA LEU A 432 21.54 21.54 32.05
C LEU A 432 20.15 20.93 32.26
N ASN A 433 20.09 19.66 32.69
CA ASN A 433 18.86 18.89 32.88
C ASN A 433 18.03 18.78 31.60
N GLN A 434 18.71 18.61 30.45
CA GLN A 434 18.10 18.58 29.12
C GLN A 434 17.93 17.16 28.56
N THR A 435 18.29 16.14 29.34
CA THR A 435 18.21 14.72 28.95
C THR A 435 16.84 14.34 28.38
N SER A 436 15.74 14.75 29.03
CA SER A 436 14.38 14.41 28.57
C SER A 436 14.03 15.02 27.22
N LEU A 437 14.44 16.27 26.99
CA LEU A 437 14.23 16.95 25.72
C LEU A 437 15.05 16.28 24.61
N LEU A 438 16.32 16.01 24.87
CA LEU A 438 17.20 15.29 23.93
C LEU A 438 16.61 13.93 23.53
N MET A 439 16.11 13.16 24.51
CA MET A 439 15.48 11.87 24.23
C MET A 439 14.22 12.00 23.36
N ASN A 440 13.40 13.02 23.60
CA ASN A 440 12.21 13.26 22.77
C ASN A 440 12.58 13.55 21.32
N MET A 441 13.61 14.37 21.10
CA MET A 441 14.12 14.68 19.75
C MET A 441 14.65 13.45 19.03
N LEU A 442 15.47 12.64 19.72
CA LEU A 442 16.04 11.42 19.16
C LEU A 442 14.96 10.36 18.84
N ASN A 443 13.95 10.23 19.69
CA ASN A 443 12.77 9.40 19.38
C ASN A 443 12.02 9.95 18.15
N GLY A 444 11.89 11.27 18.05
CA GLY A 444 11.32 11.96 16.90
C GLY A 444 12.00 11.59 15.58
N PHE A 445 13.34 11.59 15.55
CA PHE A 445 14.11 11.22 14.36
C PHE A 445 13.89 9.76 13.94
N GLU A 446 13.88 8.85 14.91
CA GLU A 446 13.89 7.40 14.63
C GLU A 446 12.49 6.84 14.39
N TYR A 447 11.52 7.28 15.19
CA TYR A 447 10.17 6.71 15.24
C TYR A 447 9.06 7.67 14.78
N GLY A 448 9.40 8.93 14.50
CA GLY A 448 8.42 9.98 14.33
C GLY A 448 7.88 10.48 15.67
N ILE A 449 6.79 11.24 15.62
CA ILE A 449 6.26 11.94 16.79
C ILE A 449 5.23 11.13 17.55
N ASP A 450 5.04 11.54 18.81
CA ASP A 450 4.01 11.00 19.69
C ASP A 450 2.60 11.41 19.21
N GLU A 451 1.65 10.47 19.22
CA GLU A 451 0.25 10.72 18.87
C GLU A 451 -0.43 11.73 19.79
N SER A 452 0.10 11.97 20.98
CA SER A 452 -0.40 13.01 21.90
C SER A 452 -0.28 14.43 21.34
N LEU A 453 0.53 14.65 20.30
CA LEU A 453 0.55 15.92 19.59
C LEU A 453 -0.67 16.11 18.68
N ASP A 454 -1.43 15.05 18.39
CA ASP A 454 -2.61 15.13 17.53
C ASP A 454 -3.70 16.00 18.17
N GLY A 455 -4.15 17.01 17.43
CA GLY A 455 -5.11 17.99 17.92
C GLY A 455 -4.51 19.08 18.82
N THR A 456 -3.18 19.20 18.90
CA THR A 456 -2.54 20.29 19.67
C THR A 456 -2.88 21.65 19.06
N LYS A 457 -3.47 22.53 19.87
CA LYS A 457 -3.82 23.91 19.48
C LYS A 457 -2.62 24.85 19.62
N VAL A 458 -2.26 25.50 18.53
CA VAL A 458 -1.30 26.61 18.45
C VAL A 458 -2.05 27.91 18.15
N GLU A 459 -1.38 29.06 18.16
CA GLU A 459 -2.06 30.35 17.94
C GLU A 459 -2.74 30.43 16.56
N SER A 460 -2.13 29.78 15.57
CA SER A 460 -2.53 29.83 14.16
C SER A 460 -3.41 28.67 13.70
N GLY A 461 -3.70 27.67 14.55
CA GLY A 461 -4.50 26.50 14.16
C GLY A 461 -4.23 25.26 15.00
N GLU A 462 -4.47 24.08 14.42
CA GLU A 462 -4.24 22.80 15.08
C GLU A 462 -3.19 21.96 14.35
N ILE A 463 -2.25 21.37 15.09
CA ILE A 463 -1.35 20.33 14.59
C ILE A 463 -2.10 19.01 14.55
N ASN A 464 -1.95 18.25 13.46
CA ASN A 464 -2.59 16.95 13.27
C ASN A 464 -1.54 15.91 12.90
N VAL A 465 -1.51 14.81 13.63
CA VAL A 465 -0.66 13.67 13.31
C VAL A 465 -1.38 12.80 12.29
N ILE A 466 -0.70 12.42 11.22
CA ILE A 466 -1.32 11.59 10.19
C ILE A 466 -1.41 10.16 10.72
N SER A 467 -2.65 9.70 10.90
CA SER A 467 -2.95 8.35 11.40
C SER A 467 -2.28 7.29 10.54
N GLY A 468 -1.54 6.37 11.17
CA GLY A 468 -0.79 5.31 10.47
C GLY A 468 0.62 5.73 10.02
N ASN A 469 1.00 7.01 10.18
CA ASN A 469 2.34 7.49 9.85
C ASN A 469 2.83 8.59 10.81
N ARG A 470 3.47 8.18 11.91
CA ARG A 470 4.03 9.09 12.93
C ARG A 470 5.17 9.99 12.42
N LYS A 471 5.73 9.73 11.25
CA LYS A 471 6.77 10.58 10.64
C LYS A 471 6.19 11.73 9.81
N ARG A 472 4.86 11.83 9.67
CA ARG A 472 4.21 12.89 8.89
C ARG A 472 3.12 13.56 9.70
N PHE A 473 3.11 14.89 9.69
CA PHE A 473 2.10 15.66 10.40
C PHE A 473 1.89 17.00 9.76
N LEU A 474 0.71 17.54 9.99
CA LEU A 474 0.14 18.64 9.25
C LEU A 474 -0.23 19.76 10.21
N GLY A 475 0.11 21.00 9.89
CA GLY A 475 -0.31 22.12 10.70
C GLY A 475 -0.01 23.48 10.08
N PRO A 476 -0.34 24.56 10.80
CA PRO A 476 -0.23 25.93 10.30
C PRO A 476 1.23 26.41 10.22
N VAL A 477 1.42 27.61 9.67
CA VAL A 477 2.70 28.33 9.85
C VAL A 477 2.86 28.65 11.33
N LEU A 478 3.99 28.23 11.89
CA LEU A 478 4.33 28.42 13.29
C LEU A 478 5.24 29.64 13.47
N ASN A 479 5.08 30.33 14.59
CA ASN A 479 6.04 31.35 15.03
C ASN A 479 7.30 30.72 15.64
N GLU A 480 8.37 31.48 15.85
CA GLU A 480 9.65 30.95 16.33
C GLU A 480 9.55 30.14 17.64
N VAL A 481 8.73 30.59 18.59
CA VAL A 481 8.53 29.89 19.88
C VAL A 481 7.81 28.56 19.66
N GLU A 482 6.81 28.54 18.78
CA GLU A 482 6.08 27.33 18.40
C GLU A 482 6.97 26.34 17.62
N TRP A 483 7.88 26.83 16.77
CA TRP A 483 8.87 25.98 16.09
C TRP A 483 9.72 25.21 17.09
N GLU A 484 10.27 25.92 18.08
CA GLU A 484 11.10 25.28 19.09
C GLU A 484 10.26 24.28 19.92
N ASN A 485 9.07 24.69 20.36
CA ASN A 485 8.23 23.88 21.24
C ASN A 485 7.54 22.69 20.56
N HIS A 486 7.32 22.71 19.25
CA HIS A 486 6.57 21.68 18.54
C HIS A 486 7.35 20.95 17.45
N LEU A 487 8.27 21.61 16.75
CA LEU A 487 9.03 20.98 15.67
C LEU A 487 10.35 20.44 16.20
N LEU A 488 11.17 21.33 16.77
CA LEU A 488 12.50 20.93 17.24
C LEU A 488 12.39 19.96 18.39
N SER A 489 11.59 20.26 19.41
CA SER A 489 11.41 19.41 20.60
C SER A 489 10.98 17.98 20.27
N ASN A 490 10.34 17.76 19.12
CA ASN A 490 9.81 16.47 18.67
C ASN A 490 10.60 15.88 17.49
N GLY A 491 11.80 16.39 17.20
CA GLY A 491 12.70 15.77 16.22
C GLY A 491 12.20 15.86 14.77
N VAL A 492 11.58 16.97 14.37
CA VAL A 492 11.34 17.23 12.94
C VAL A 492 12.67 17.44 12.23
N GLU A 493 12.88 16.85 11.04
CA GLU A 493 14.10 17.00 10.23
C GLU A 493 13.83 17.69 8.88
N HIS A 494 12.57 17.66 8.46
CA HIS A 494 12.15 18.16 7.16
C HIS A 494 10.86 18.98 7.30
N VAL A 495 10.81 20.10 6.57
CA VAL A 495 9.64 20.97 6.54
C VAL A 495 9.22 21.14 5.09
N VAL A 496 7.97 20.79 4.82
CA VAL A 496 7.37 20.97 3.50
C VAL A 496 6.32 22.06 3.61
N MET A 497 6.40 23.11 2.78
CA MET A 497 5.37 24.13 2.70
C MET A 497 4.53 23.94 1.45
N VAL A 498 3.26 23.59 1.64
CA VAL A 498 2.26 23.57 0.56
C VAL A 498 1.80 25.02 0.33
N TYR A 499 2.48 25.69 -0.59
CA TYR A 499 2.38 27.12 -0.80
C TYR A 499 1.18 27.47 -1.70
N ALA A 500 0.09 27.94 -1.08
CA ALA A 500 -1.01 28.62 -1.76
C ALA A 500 -0.81 30.14 -1.82
N ALA A 501 -0.50 30.69 -3.01
CA ALA A 501 -0.22 32.12 -3.21
C ALA A 501 -1.38 33.07 -2.84
N SER A 502 -2.61 32.56 -2.72
CA SER A 502 -3.78 33.33 -2.29
C SER A 502 -3.82 33.59 -0.79
N VAL A 503 -3.13 32.79 0.01
CA VAL A 503 -3.17 32.84 1.48
C VAL A 503 -1.79 33.09 2.07
N HIS A 504 -0.76 32.45 1.53
CA HIS A 504 0.61 32.64 1.97
C HIS A 504 1.26 33.86 1.32
N THR A 505 1.90 34.68 2.13
CA THR A 505 2.76 35.76 1.62
C THR A 505 4.17 35.23 1.34
N GLU A 506 4.89 35.85 0.40
CA GLU A 506 6.32 35.53 0.20
C GLU A 506 7.15 35.81 1.46
N GLU A 507 6.71 36.74 2.31
CA GLU A 507 7.36 37.03 3.58
C GLU A 507 7.23 35.87 4.57
N MET A 508 6.04 35.26 4.67
CA MET A 508 5.84 34.04 5.47
C MET A 508 6.73 32.90 4.98
N LYS A 509 6.75 32.64 3.67
CA LYS A 509 7.62 31.61 3.07
C LYS A 509 9.09 31.88 3.41
N LYS A 510 9.56 33.11 3.21
CA LYS A 510 10.95 33.48 3.50
C LYS A 510 11.27 33.34 4.98
N GLN A 511 10.34 33.69 5.87
CA GLN A 511 10.50 33.52 7.32
C GLN A 511 10.62 32.02 7.67
N THR A 512 9.74 31.17 7.12
CA THR A 512 9.78 29.71 7.28
C THR A 512 11.11 29.13 6.78
N GLU A 513 11.56 29.52 5.59
CA GLU A 513 12.84 29.09 5.01
C GLU A 513 14.04 29.55 5.86
N GLN A 514 13.99 30.77 6.40
CA GLN A 514 15.02 31.30 7.31
C GLN A 514 15.06 30.54 8.64
N LEU A 515 13.90 30.24 9.22
CA LEU A 515 13.81 29.43 10.45
C LEU A 515 14.32 28.00 10.21
N ALA A 516 13.91 27.36 9.11
CA ALA A 516 14.43 26.06 8.73
C ALA A 516 15.96 26.08 8.57
N GLY A 517 16.49 27.06 7.84
CA GLY A 517 17.93 27.24 7.66
C GLY A 517 18.69 27.50 8.96
N ARG A 518 18.10 28.26 9.89
CA ARG A 518 18.70 28.53 11.22
C ARG A 518 18.94 27.26 12.02
N PHE A 519 18.01 26.31 11.94
CA PHE A 519 18.09 25.05 12.68
C PHE A 519 18.58 23.86 11.83
N ASN A 520 19.14 24.14 10.64
CA ASN A 520 19.64 23.12 9.73
C ASN A 520 18.57 22.06 9.37
N LEU A 521 17.32 22.50 9.24
CA LEU A 521 16.22 21.70 8.72
C LEU A 521 16.20 21.81 7.20
N THR A 522 15.88 20.70 6.54
CA THR A 522 15.64 20.75 5.09
C THR A 522 14.27 21.34 4.81
N PHE A 523 14.20 22.24 3.83
CA PHE A 523 12.97 22.94 3.47
C PHE A 523 12.63 22.70 2.00
N SER A 524 11.40 22.27 1.75
CA SER A 524 10.85 22.11 0.40
C SER A 524 9.58 22.94 0.27
N LYS A 525 9.47 23.67 -0.84
CA LYS A 525 8.27 24.44 -1.20
C LYS A 525 7.59 23.73 -2.35
N ILE A 526 6.32 23.37 -2.16
CA ILE A 526 5.47 22.82 -3.21
C ILE A 526 4.38 23.84 -3.50
N ASP A 527 4.37 24.36 -4.73
CA ASP A 527 3.33 25.28 -5.16
C ASP A 527 2.00 24.54 -5.31
N MET A 528 0.94 25.08 -4.71
CA MET A 528 -0.40 24.48 -4.78
C MET A 528 -1.07 24.78 -6.13
N VAL A 529 -0.51 24.21 -7.19
CA VAL A 529 -1.01 24.21 -8.57
C VAL A 529 -1.57 22.84 -8.91
N LYS A 530 -2.22 22.70 -10.07
CA LYS A 530 -2.74 21.39 -10.51
C LYS A 530 -1.61 20.34 -10.55
N GLY A 531 -1.75 19.24 -9.81
CA GLY A 531 -0.76 18.17 -9.72
C GLY A 531 0.22 18.28 -8.55
N TYR A 532 0.02 19.25 -7.65
CA TYR A 532 0.86 19.39 -6.45
C TYR A 532 0.80 18.15 -5.55
N GLU A 533 -0.28 17.37 -5.62
CA GLU A 533 -0.48 16.14 -4.86
C GLU A 533 0.62 15.14 -5.18
N ASP A 534 0.94 14.96 -6.46
CA ASP A 534 1.93 13.99 -6.93
C ASP A 534 3.36 14.45 -6.55
N GLU A 535 3.63 15.76 -6.59
CA GLU A 535 4.88 16.34 -6.09
C GLU A 535 5.02 16.19 -4.57
N LEU A 536 3.93 16.37 -3.82
CA LEU A 536 3.90 16.21 -2.37
C LEU A 536 4.11 14.75 -1.97
N VAL A 537 3.42 13.80 -2.59
CA VAL A 537 3.63 12.36 -2.36
C VAL A 537 5.09 12.02 -2.63
N LYS A 538 5.63 12.44 -3.78
CA LYS A 538 7.02 12.18 -4.13
C LYS A 538 8.02 12.74 -3.13
N GLU A 539 7.83 13.97 -2.65
CA GLU A 539 8.71 14.59 -1.66
C GLU A 539 8.66 13.84 -0.32
N LEU A 540 7.46 13.43 0.09
CA LEU A 540 7.23 12.73 1.35
C LEU A 540 7.70 11.28 1.33
N THR A 541 7.78 10.64 0.16
CA THR A 541 8.24 9.25 0.02
C THR A 541 9.73 9.15 -0.30
N ALA A 542 10.32 10.19 -0.89
CA ALA A 542 11.77 10.27 -1.11
C ALA A 542 12.59 10.31 0.19
N ASN A 543 11.96 10.71 1.31
CA ASN A 543 12.64 11.01 2.56
C ASN A 543 12.00 10.21 3.71
N ASP A 544 12.74 9.29 4.36
CA ASP A 544 12.31 8.62 5.61
C ASP A 544 12.46 9.54 6.85
N ARG A 545 12.31 10.85 6.65
CA ARG A 545 12.50 11.88 7.65
C ARG A 545 11.19 12.24 8.33
N THR A 546 11.29 12.56 9.60
CA THR A 546 10.18 13.15 10.35
C THR A 546 9.87 14.54 9.79
N THR A 547 8.71 14.65 9.16
CA THR A 547 8.34 15.76 8.27
C THR A 547 7.12 16.52 8.79
N TYR A 548 7.29 17.84 8.97
CA TYR A 548 6.19 18.78 9.23
C TYR A 548 5.71 19.40 7.91
N VAL A 549 4.45 19.18 7.58
CA VAL A 549 3.80 19.77 6.40
C VAL A 549 3.02 21.01 6.83
N ILE A 550 3.49 22.17 6.37
CA ILE A 550 2.85 23.47 6.56
C ILE A 550 1.73 23.62 5.54
N THR A 551 0.52 23.87 6.04
CA THR A 551 -0.64 24.30 5.26
C THR A 551 -1.49 25.26 6.07
N VAL A 552 -2.32 26.08 5.42
CA VAL A 552 -3.30 26.89 6.14
C VAL A 552 -4.50 26.05 6.57
N GLU A 553 -5.14 26.41 7.68
CA GLU A 553 -6.24 25.63 8.26
C GLU A 553 -7.38 25.41 7.26
N GLU A 554 -7.67 26.39 6.39
CA GLU A 554 -8.70 26.29 5.36
C GLU A 554 -8.42 25.24 4.28
N LEU A 555 -7.16 24.84 4.10
CA LEU A 555 -6.70 23.87 3.09
C LEU A 555 -6.25 22.55 3.71
N LYS A 556 -6.36 22.43 5.03
CA LYS A 556 -5.86 21.29 5.79
C LYS A 556 -6.51 19.98 5.38
N ASP A 557 -7.83 19.95 5.22
CA ASP A 557 -8.54 18.74 4.81
C ASP A 557 -8.10 18.28 3.41
N LEU A 558 -7.90 19.23 2.49
CA LEU A 558 -7.46 18.95 1.13
C LEU A 558 -6.02 18.39 1.10
N VAL A 559 -5.11 18.94 1.90
CA VAL A 559 -3.76 18.39 2.04
C VAL A 559 -3.78 17.05 2.79
N ARG A 560 -4.68 16.88 3.77
CA ARG A 560 -4.86 15.62 4.53
C ARG A 560 -5.33 14.48 3.63
N GLU A 561 -6.14 14.76 2.61
CA GLU A 561 -6.59 13.76 1.63
C GLU A 561 -5.43 13.15 0.83
N VAL A 562 -4.31 13.87 0.65
CA VAL A 562 -3.11 13.33 -0.03
C VAL A 562 -2.42 12.23 0.79
N PHE A 563 -2.71 12.12 2.08
CA PHE A 563 -2.14 11.09 2.96
C PHE A 563 -3.08 9.90 3.21
N LYS A 564 -4.26 9.88 2.60
CA LYS A 564 -5.21 8.76 2.67
C LYS A 564 -5.15 7.95 1.39
#